data_AF-A0AAN7IZE1-F1
#
_entry.id   AF-A0AAN7IZE1-F1
#
_cell.length_a   1.000
_cell.length_b   1.000
_cell.length_c   1.000
_cell.angle_alpha   90.00
_cell.angle_beta   90.00
_cell.angle_gamma   90.00
#
_symmetry.space_group_name_H-M   'P 1'
#
loop_
_entity.id
_entity.type
_entity.pdbx_description
1 polymer ?
#
loop_
_entity_poly.entity_id
_entity_poly.type
_entity_poly.pdbx_seq_one_letter_code
_entity_poly.pdbx_strand_id
1 'polypeptide(L)'
;MGMLGLPFLTRMKGFSAKIYVTEVTARLGQLMMEELVSMHMEFRQFYGPEGSSFPQWMSWEELELLPSALREVVLGKDGTELGAWVPLYSAADVTDCTQKFQTLRYAEETCYNGTLMIKAFSSGLEIGTCNWTINGPKRDVAFISNSIFLPAHAMKFDYRSLQSNDIVLYSDFSSLDAMENVEDDDGFSIPTTDSMSTLSTDNNNNNWEESVESLLYTDENLEEQEKLSYLCYCAIDSLKVGGSVLIPINRLGTLLQLLEQISASLESSTLKVPIYVISSIAEELLAYTNVIPEWLCKERQEKLFSGEPLFSHVELIKDKKLHVFPAVHSPKLLTNWQEPCIVFAPHWSLRLGPVVHFLRCWCGDPNSLLVLESRLDAELALLPFKPMAMKVLQCSFLSGIKLQKVQPLLKILQPKIVLLPEDLRQQTRFTNANSFSVIHYSENASIRIPSLKDSSELEIATDLALRFQWRNLKHENMNVTRLKGELSVYHGKQRLLSGSEQAKSSKIRPLLHWGSPDLEKLLNILSNIGINGSVEQCMGNVESEKACIVHVHEPKKALIEVGTSTIISAGDENLASKIFEAIDKVLEGI
;
A
#
# COMPACT_ATOMS: atom_id res chain seq x y z
N MET A 1 1.46 -9.20 2.95
CA MET A 1 0.39 -10.22 2.86
C MET A 1 -0.63 -9.81 1.82
N GLY A 2 -0.88 -10.63 0.79
CA GLY A 2 -1.95 -10.42 -0.19
C GLY A 2 -3.31 -10.95 0.27
N MET A 3 -4.32 -10.92 -0.60
CA MET A 3 -5.71 -11.37 -0.32
C MET A 3 -5.77 -12.79 0.26
N LEU A 4 -4.92 -13.71 -0.22
CA LEU A 4 -4.86 -15.10 0.26
C LEU A 4 -4.47 -15.23 1.73
N GLY A 5 -3.82 -14.21 2.31
CA GLY A 5 -3.43 -14.20 3.73
C GLY A 5 -4.53 -13.71 4.67
N LEU A 6 -5.54 -13.01 4.15
CA LEU A 6 -6.55 -12.34 4.99
C LEU A 6 -7.37 -13.28 5.87
N PRO A 7 -7.82 -14.47 5.43
CA PRO A 7 -8.59 -15.36 6.29
C PRO A 7 -7.82 -15.84 7.51
N PHE A 8 -6.48 -15.94 7.43
CA PHE A 8 -5.66 -16.25 8.60
C PHE A 8 -5.73 -15.17 9.68
N LEU A 9 -5.82 -13.90 9.27
CA LEU A 9 -5.96 -12.77 10.19
C LEU A 9 -7.39 -12.64 10.72
N THR A 10 -8.39 -12.74 9.84
CA THR A 10 -9.78 -12.47 10.20
C THR A 10 -10.43 -13.56 11.03
N ARG A 11 -9.92 -14.81 10.98
CA ARG A 11 -10.36 -15.92 11.84
C ARG A 11 -9.86 -15.80 13.28
N MET A 12 -8.87 -14.94 13.55
CA MET A 12 -8.36 -14.75 14.91
C MET A 12 -9.44 -14.15 15.83
N LYS A 13 -9.57 -14.70 17.04
CA LYS A 13 -10.49 -14.18 18.04
C LYS A 13 -10.09 -12.74 18.40
N GLY A 14 -11.04 -11.82 18.30
CA GLY A 14 -10.82 -10.39 18.60
C GLY A 14 -10.41 -9.54 17.39
N PHE A 15 -10.38 -10.10 16.17
CA PHE A 15 -10.22 -9.28 14.97
C PHE A 15 -11.41 -8.33 14.82
N SER A 16 -11.14 -7.02 14.94
CA SER A 16 -12.15 -5.96 14.87
C SER A 16 -11.80 -4.84 13.88
N ALA A 17 -10.74 -5.04 13.08
CA ALA A 17 -10.31 -4.05 12.10
C ALA A 17 -11.27 -3.98 10.91
N LYS A 18 -11.38 -2.80 10.30
CA LYS A 18 -12.09 -2.62 9.02
C LYS A 18 -11.13 -2.96 7.89
N ILE A 19 -11.63 -3.70 6.89
CA ILE A 19 -10.86 -4.10 5.72
C ILE A 19 -11.43 -3.36 4.52
N TYR A 20 -10.65 -2.47 3.93
CA TYR A 20 -11.03 -1.77 2.72
C TYR A 20 -10.42 -2.47 1.51
N VAL A 21 -11.24 -2.74 0.50
CA VAL A 21 -10.83 -3.44 -0.73
C VAL A 21 -11.56 -2.80 -1.90
N THR A 22 -11.05 -2.93 -3.12
CA THR A 22 -11.85 -2.56 -4.29
C THR A 22 -12.92 -3.60 -4.58
N GLU A 23 -14.04 -3.18 -5.16
CA GLU A 23 -15.18 -4.05 -5.49
C GLU A 23 -14.75 -5.31 -6.27
N VAL A 24 -13.96 -5.13 -7.33
CA VAL A 24 -13.46 -6.24 -8.16
C VAL A 24 -12.46 -7.12 -7.41
N THR A 25 -11.53 -6.53 -6.65
CA THR A 25 -10.55 -7.30 -5.87
C THR A 25 -11.23 -8.13 -4.80
N ALA A 26 -12.34 -7.65 -4.21
CA ALA A 26 -13.14 -8.42 -3.27
C ALA A 26 -13.63 -9.73 -3.90
N ARG A 27 -14.22 -9.64 -5.11
CA ARG A 27 -14.78 -10.80 -5.80
C ARG A 27 -13.70 -11.73 -6.34
N LEU A 28 -12.69 -11.20 -7.02
CA LEU A 28 -11.58 -12.01 -7.55
C LEU A 28 -10.79 -12.66 -6.40
N GLY A 29 -10.51 -11.92 -5.33
CA GLY A 29 -9.83 -12.45 -4.16
C GLY A 29 -10.63 -13.56 -3.48
N GLN A 30 -11.97 -13.43 -3.39
CA GLN A 30 -12.82 -14.52 -2.90
C GLN A 30 -12.67 -15.79 -3.74
N LEU A 31 -12.77 -15.68 -5.07
CA LEU A 31 -12.63 -16.82 -5.97
C LEU A 31 -11.25 -17.47 -5.82
N MET A 32 -10.17 -16.69 -5.74
CA MET A 32 -8.80 -17.19 -5.52
C MET A 32 -8.68 -17.96 -4.19
N MET A 33 -9.30 -17.45 -3.11
CA MET A 33 -9.31 -18.11 -1.80
C MET A 33 -10.11 -19.42 -1.85
N GLU A 34 -11.27 -19.43 -2.50
CA GLU A 34 -12.11 -20.63 -2.68
C GLU A 34 -11.41 -21.69 -3.53
N GLU A 35 -10.72 -21.28 -4.60
CA GLU A 35 -9.94 -22.18 -5.45
C GLU A 35 -8.76 -22.81 -4.69
N LEU A 36 -8.03 -22.02 -3.89
CA LEU A 36 -6.95 -22.53 -3.04
C LEU A 36 -7.47 -23.58 -2.04
N VAL A 37 -8.60 -23.30 -1.39
CA VAL A 37 -9.24 -24.25 -0.47
C VAL A 37 -9.71 -25.51 -1.22
N SER A 38 -10.32 -25.35 -2.39
CA SER A 38 -10.77 -26.45 -3.24
C SER A 38 -9.61 -27.38 -3.64
N MET A 39 -8.52 -26.82 -4.18
CA MET A 39 -7.33 -27.59 -4.57
C MET A 39 -6.68 -28.29 -3.38
N HIS A 40 -6.68 -27.66 -2.20
CA HIS A 40 -6.17 -28.29 -0.99
C HIS A 40 -7.06 -29.43 -0.50
N MET A 41 -8.39 -29.27 -0.55
CA MET A 41 -9.34 -30.33 -0.19
C MET A 41 -9.20 -31.54 -1.12
N GLU A 42 -9.09 -31.32 -2.44
CA GLU A 42 -8.85 -32.39 -3.41
C GLU A 42 -7.53 -33.13 -3.10
N PHE A 43 -6.45 -32.39 -2.86
CA PHE A 43 -5.17 -32.98 -2.47
C PHE A 43 -5.29 -33.82 -1.20
N ARG A 44 -5.96 -33.32 -0.16
CA ARG A 44 -6.18 -34.06 1.08
C ARG A 44 -7.02 -35.32 0.88
N GLN A 45 -8.02 -35.26 0.01
CA GLN A 45 -8.88 -36.40 -0.28
C GLN A 45 -8.11 -37.55 -0.94
N PHE A 46 -7.19 -37.25 -1.85
CA PHE A 46 -6.44 -38.28 -2.59
C PHE A 46 -5.13 -38.71 -1.92
N TYR A 47 -4.45 -37.80 -1.22
CA TYR A 47 -3.09 -38.01 -0.71
C TYR A 47 -2.92 -37.69 0.78
N GLY A 48 -3.93 -37.09 1.42
CA GLY A 48 -3.86 -36.66 2.81
C GLY A 48 -4.19 -37.79 3.79
N PRO A 49 -3.78 -37.66 5.06
CA PRO A 49 -4.20 -38.56 6.12
C PRO A 49 -5.71 -38.41 6.39
N GLU A 50 -6.37 -39.50 6.79
CA GLU A 50 -7.81 -39.51 7.11
C GLU A 50 -8.17 -38.57 8.29
N GLY A 51 -7.19 -38.14 9.09
CA GLY A 51 -7.36 -37.27 10.25
C GLY A 51 -7.09 -35.78 10.01
N SER A 52 -7.65 -34.92 10.87
CA SER A 52 -7.44 -33.46 10.88
C SER A 52 -6.22 -33.00 11.69
N SER A 53 -5.33 -33.91 12.07
CA SER A 53 -4.15 -33.59 12.89
C SER A 53 -3.10 -32.81 12.10
N PHE A 54 -2.37 -31.95 12.82
CA PHE A 54 -1.17 -31.31 12.29
C PHE A 54 -0.19 -32.39 11.79
N PRO A 55 0.45 -32.22 10.62
CA PRO A 55 1.36 -33.24 10.10
C PRO A 55 2.52 -33.49 11.07
N GLN A 56 2.84 -34.76 11.34
CA GLN A 56 3.95 -35.12 12.24
C GLN A 56 5.30 -34.56 11.75
N TRP A 57 5.46 -34.42 10.43
CA TRP A 57 6.65 -33.85 9.81
C TRP A 57 6.90 -32.37 10.09
N MET A 58 5.88 -31.64 10.55
CA MET A 58 6.08 -30.27 11.02
C MET A 58 6.54 -30.20 12.48
N SER A 59 6.88 -31.34 13.10
CA SER A 59 7.56 -31.35 14.39
C SER A 59 8.96 -30.76 14.25
N TRP A 60 9.41 -30.06 15.29
CA TRP A 60 10.72 -29.44 15.35
C TRP A 60 11.88 -30.40 15.01
N GLU A 61 11.76 -31.62 15.52
CA GLU A 61 12.72 -32.70 15.33
C GLU A 61 12.85 -33.11 13.86
N GLU A 62 11.75 -33.13 13.10
CA GLU A 62 11.76 -33.46 11.67
C GLU A 62 12.23 -32.29 10.80
N LEU A 63 11.92 -31.04 11.20
CA LEU A 63 12.37 -29.85 10.48
C LEU A 63 13.90 -29.64 10.56
N GLU A 64 14.53 -30.00 11.68
CA GLU A 64 16.00 -29.96 11.81
C GLU A 64 16.72 -30.94 10.88
N LEU A 65 16.06 -32.03 10.49
CA LEU A 65 16.59 -33.05 9.59
C LEU A 65 16.49 -32.67 8.11
N LEU A 66 15.78 -31.58 7.78
CA LEU A 66 15.67 -31.13 6.39
C LEU A 66 17.04 -30.68 5.84
N PRO A 67 17.32 -30.93 4.54
CA PRO A 67 18.45 -30.34 3.85
C PRO A 67 18.52 -28.83 4.05
N SER A 68 19.72 -28.25 4.10
CA SER A 68 19.92 -26.83 4.43
C SER A 68 19.06 -25.87 3.60
N ALA A 69 18.94 -26.12 2.29
CA ALA A 69 18.11 -25.31 1.39
C ALA A 69 16.60 -25.36 1.75
N LEU A 70 16.08 -26.54 2.10
CA LEU A 70 14.67 -26.67 2.53
C LEU A 70 14.47 -26.14 3.94
N ARG A 71 15.47 -26.27 4.81
CA ARG A 71 15.43 -25.73 6.17
C ARG A 71 15.40 -24.21 6.17
N GLU A 72 16.18 -23.56 5.29
CA GLU A 72 16.13 -22.11 5.09
C GLU A 72 14.75 -21.67 4.57
N VAL A 73 14.14 -22.43 3.65
CA VAL A 73 12.77 -22.16 3.17
C VAL A 73 11.73 -22.30 4.28
N VAL A 74 11.88 -23.27 5.19
CA VAL A 74 10.86 -23.57 6.21
C VAL A 74 11.04 -22.75 7.50
N LEU A 75 12.27 -22.44 7.90
CA LEU A 75 12.64 -21.77 9.15
C LEU A 75 13.17 -20.34 8.96
N GLY A 76 13.33 -19.90 7.71
CA GLY A 76 13.98 -18.63 7.35
C GLY A 76 15.51 -18.68 7.46
N LYS A 77 16.16 -17.60 7.00
CA LYS A 77 17.63 -17.47 6.93
C LYS A 77 18.30 -17.63 8.30
N ASP A 78 17.67 -17.11 9.33
CA ASP A 78 18.21 -17.10 10.69
C ASP A 78 17.67 -18.23 11.57
N GLY A 79 16.81 -19.12 11.05
CA GLY A 79 16.19 -20.23 11.80
C GLY A 79 15.26 -19.78 12.95
N THR A 80 15.10 -18.47 13.14
CA THR A 80 14.26 -17.84 14.17
C THR A 80 12.94 -17.32 13.60
N GLU A 81 12.82 -17.26 12.28
CA GLU A 81 11.64 -16.87 11.53
C GLU A 81 10.69 -18.06 11.38
N LEU A 82 10.33 -18.70 12.50
CA LEU A 82 9.12 -19.49 12.48
C LEU A 82 7.96 -18.53 12.29
N GLY A 83 7.63 -18.24 11.03
CA GLY A 83 6.26 -17.98 10.69
C GLY A 83 5.46 -19.12 11.30
N ALA A 84 4.54 -18.79 12.20
CA ALA A 84 3.66 -19.77 12.82
C ALA A 84 2.90 -20.49 11.70
N TRP A 85 3.45 -21.61 11.22
CA TRP A 85 2.85 -22.42 10.18
C TRP A 85 1.50 -22.87 10.72
N VAL A 86 0.47 -22.51 9.97
CA VAL A 86 -0.91 -22.78 10.37
C VAL A 86 -1.59 -23.57 9.27
N PRO A 87 -2.52 -24.46 9.63
CA PRO A 87 -3.32 -25.16 8.63
C PRO A 87 -4.10 -24.14 7.81
N LEU A 88 -4.23 -24.44 6.50
CA LEU A 88 -5.03 -23.65 5.58
C LEU A 88 -6.42 -23.42 6.17
N TYR A 89 -6.93 -22.21 6.00
CA TYR A 89 -8.29 -21.85 6.38
C TYR A 89 -9.35 -22.65 5.60
N SER A 90 -10.55 -22.73 6.15
CA SER A 90 -11.70 -23.42 5.56
C SER A 90 -12.52 -22.52 4.64
N ALA A 91 -13.44 -23.11 3.87
CA ALA A 91 -14.40 -22.33 3.06
C ALA A 91 -15.31 -21.43 3.93
N ALA A 92 -15.60 -21.85 5.17
CA ALA A 92 -16.34 -21.02 6.13
C ALA A 92 -15.52 -19.79 6.54
N ASP A 93 -14.22 -19.96 6.80
CA ASP A 93 -13.32 -18.84 7.10
C ASP A 93 -13.22 -17.85 5.93
N VAL A 94 -13.23 -18.33 4.68
CA VAL A 94 -13.28 -17.46 3.50
C VAL A 94 -14.57 -16.64 3.47
N THR A 95 -15.72 -17.29 3.72
CA THR A 95 -17.03 -16.62 3.77
C THR A 95 -17.09 -15.57 4.89
N ASP A 96 -16.60 -15.91 6.09
CA ASP A 96 -16.56 -14.99 7.23
C ASP A 96 -15.57 -13.84 6.99
N CYS A 97 -14.50 -14.08 6.23
CA CYS A 97 -13.53 -13.06 5.83
C CYS A 97 -14.15 -12.06 4.85
N THR A 98 -14.84 -12.55 3.81
CA THR A 98 -15.43 -11.69 2.76
C THR A 98 -16.57 -10.82 3.29
N GLN A 99 -17.33 -11.30 4.27
CA GLN A 99 -18.36 -10.50 4.96
C GLN A 99 -17.79 -9.29 5.72
N LYS A 100 -16.49 -9.27 6.02
CA LYS A 100 -15.82 -8.16 6.72
C LYS A 100 -15.28 -7.09 5.77
N PHE A 101 -15.39 -7.29 4.46
CA PHE A 101 -14.90 -6.34 3.47
C PHE A 101 -15.79 -5.11 3.35
N GLN A 102 -15.15 -3.95 3.26
CA GLN A 102 -15.76 -2.69 2.84
C GLN A 102 -15.24 -2.39 1.44
N THR A 103 -16.10 -2.62 0.46
CA THR A 103 -15.78 -2.44 -0.95
C THR A 103 -15.82 -0.97 -1.34
N LEU A 104 -14.88 -0.55 -2.17
CA LEU A 104 -14.81 0.79 -2.75
C LEU A 104 -14.62 0.71 -4.26
N ARG A 105 -15.13 1.71 -4.96
CA ARG A 105 -14.81 1.97 -6.37
C ARG A 105 -13.56 2.85 -6.47
N TYR A 106 -12.98 2.90 -7.67
CA TYR A 106 -11.89 3.83 -7.91
C TYR A 106 -12.34 5.28 -7.66
N ALA A 107 -11.47 6.05 -7.01
CA ALA A 107 -11.68 7.42 -6.56
C ALA A 107 -12.86 7.63 -5.61
N GLU A 108 -13.55 6.57 -5.16
CA GLU A 108 -14.55 6.67 -4.10
C GLU A 108 -13.89 7.07 -2.79
N GLU A 109 -14.46 8.07 -2.12
CA GLU A 109 -13.97 8.52 -0.83
C GLU A 109 -14.69 7.82 0.31
N THR A 110 -13.95 7.21 1.22
CA THR A 110 -14.49 6.71 2.48
C THR A 110 -13.75 7.31 3.66
N CYS A 111 -14.47 7.48 4.78
CA CYS A 111 -13.92 8.08 5.98
C CYS A 111 -13.83 7.04 7.10
N TYR A 112 -12.63 6.80 7.60
CA TYR A 112 -12.40 6.01 8.79
C TYR A 112 -12.44 6.91 10.04
N ASN A 113 -13.41 6.64 10.92
CA ASN A 113 -13.62 7.31 12.20
C ASN A 113 -13.64 8.86 12.11
N GLY A 114 -14.16 9.41 11.01
CA GLY A 114 -14.23 10.86 10.78
C GLY A 114 -12.88 11.55 10.50
N THR A 115 -11.77 10.81 10.58
CA THR A 115 -10.41 11.37 10.68
C THR A 115 -9.54 11.04 9.49
N LEU A 116 -9.64 9.83 8.93
CA LEU A 116 -8.81 9.42 7.80
C LEU A 116 -9.69 9.26 6.57
N MET A 117 -9.36 9.98 5.50
CA MET A 117 -9.97 9.80 4.19
C MET A 117 -9.16 8.78 3.42
N ILE A 118 -9.83 7.77 2.88
CA ILE A 118 -9.21 6.65 2.17
C ILE A 118 -9.79 6.64 0.75
N LYS A 119 -8.91 6.53 -0.25
CA LYS A 119 -9.29 6.39 -1.66
C LYS A 119 -8.43 5.33 -2.34
N ALA A 120 -9.02 4.62 -3.29
CA ALA A 120 -8.32 3.66 -4.15
C ALA A 120 -8.18 4.23 -5.57
N PHE A 121 -6.99 4.17 -6.15
CA PHE A 121 -6.72 4.53 -7.54
C PHE A 121 -6.15 3.34 -8.29
N SER A 122 -6.45 3.19 -9.58
CA SER A 122 -5.97 2.03 -10.34
C SER A 122 -4.45 1.95 -10.33
N SER A 123 -3.90 0.76 -10.08
CA SER A 123 -2.46 0.45 -10.22
C SER A 123 -2.11 -0.05 -11.63
N GLY A 124 -3.11 -0.48 -12.41
CA GLY A 124 -2.93 -1.05 -13.73
C GLY A 124 -2.28 -2.44 -13.79
N LEU A 125 -1.89 -3.05 -12.67
CA LEU A 125 -1.32 -4.40 -12.69
C LEU A 125 -2.35 -5.46 -13.12
N GLU A 126 -3.49 -5.49 -12.43
CA GLU A 126 -4.57 -6.43 -12.70
C GLU A 126 -5.94 -5.75 -12.57
N ILE A 127 -6.99 -6.43 -13.04
CA ILE A 127 -8.35 -5.88 -12.95
C ILE A 127 -8.74 -5.74 -11.48
N GLY A 128 -8.97 -4.51 -11.03
CA GLY A 128 -9.33 -4.19 -9.65
C GLY A 128 -8.17 -3.78 -8.74
N THR A 129 -6.90 -4.01 -9.11
CA THR A 129 -5.77 -3.70 -8.22
C THR A 129 -5.55 -2.19 -8.09
N CYS A 130 -5.22 -1.73 -6.88
CA CYS A 130 -5.17 -0.31 -6.58
C CYS A 130 -3.95 0.14 -5.77
N ASN A 131 -3.64 1.42 -5.91
CA ASN A 131 -2.80 2.20 -5.02
C ASN A 131 -3.69 3.03 -4.09
N TRP A 132 -3.38 3.03 -2.80
CA TRP A 132 -4.22 3.66 -1.79
C TRP A 132 -3.69 5.03 -1.43
N THR A 133 -4.56 6.03 -1.27
CA THR A 133 -4.24 7.26 -0.56
C THR A 133 -4.95 7.28 0.79
N ILE A 134 -4.22 7.65 1.82
CA ILE A 134 -4.72 7.82 3.18
C ILE A 134 -4.40 9.25 3.59
N ASN A 135 -5.42 10.09 3.56
CA ASN A 135 -5.33 11.51 3.86
C ASN A 135 -5.80 11.76 5.29
N GLY A 136 -4.97 12.38 6.10
CA GLY A 136 -5.26 12.68 7.50
C GLY A 136 -5.03 14.15 7.83
N PRO A 137 -5.39 14.61 9.04
CA PRO A 137 -5.30 16.01 9.41
C PRO A 137 -3.87 16.56 9.44
N LYS A 138 -2.88 15.68 9.61
CA LYS A 138 -1.47 16.08 9.71
C LYS A 138 -0.68 15.78 8.45
N ARG A 139 -1.00 14.69 7.75
CA ARG A 139 -0.22 14.16 6.63
C ARG A 139 -1.08 13.36 5.68
N ASP A 140 -0.64 13.37 4.44
CA ASP A 140 -1.19 12.59 3.35
C ASP A 140 -0.18 11.53 2.91
N VAL A 141 -0.64 10.28 2.81
CA VAL A 141 0.20 9.12 2.47
C VAL A 141 -0.36 8.44 1.24
N ALA A 142 0.49 8.25 0.22
CA ALA A 142 0.20 7.38 -0.92
C ALA A 142 0.97 6.06 -0.80
N PHE A 143 0.27 4.94 -0.99
CA PHE A 143 0.84 3.60 -1.03
C PHE A 143 0.88 3.11 -2.47
N ILE A 144 2.09 2.98 -3.03
CA ILE A 144 2.32 2.48 -4.38
C ILE A 144 2.70 1.01 -4.26
N SER A 145 1.78 0.15 -4.70
CA SER A 145 1.98 -1.29 -4.90
C SER A 145 2.50 -1.56 -6.31
N ASN A 146 2.76 -2.83 -6.63
CA ASN A 146 3.07 -3.27 -7.99
C ASN A 146 2.11 -2.66 -9.01
N SER A 147 2.63 -1.87 -9.94
CA SER A 147 1.83 -1.07 -10.87
C SER A 147 2.36 -1.14 -12.29
N ILE A 148 1.46 -1.04 -13.28
CA ILE A 148 1.79 -1.02 -14.71
C ILE A 148 1.12 0.20 -15.34
N PHE A 149 1.90 1.00 -16.08
CA PHE A 149 1.40 2.26 -16.66
C PHE A 149 0.33 2.04 -17.74
N LEU A 150 0.55 1.11 -18.66
CA LEU A 150 -0.33 0.84 -19.80
C LEU A 150 -0.61 -0.66 -19.97
N PRO A 151 -1.47 -1.25 -19.13
CA PRO A 151 -1.93 -2.63 -19.31
C PRO A 151 -2.93 -2.77 -20.49
N ALA A 152 -2.94 -3.93 -21.14
CA ALA A 152 -3.84 -4.25 -22.25
C ALA A 152 -5.26 -4.70 -21.81
N HIS A 153 -5.44 -5.05 -20.53
CA HIS A 153 -6.69 -5.63 -20.00
C HIS A 153 -7.32 -4.81 -18.88
N ALA A 154 -6.53 -4.17 -18.01
CA ALA A 154 -7.00 -3.43 -16.84
C ALA A 154 -7.00 -1.91 -17.05
N MET A 155 -7.67 -1.14 -16.19
CA MET A 155 -7.55 0.32 -16.19
C MET A 155 -6.11 0.77 -15.92
N LYS A 156 -5.59 1.72 -16.71
CA LYS A 156 -4.21 2.23 -16.56
C LYS A 156 -3.88 2.74 -15.15
N PHE A 157 -2.60 2.74 -14.79
CA PHE A 157 -2.13 3.33 -13.54
C PHE A 157 -2.49 4.82 -13.47
N ASP A 158 -3.33 5.20 -12.51
CA ASP A 158 -3.68 6.59 -12.23
C ASP A 158 -2.71 7.23 -11.22
N TYR A 159 -1.47 7.43 -11.67
CA TYR A 159 -0.43 8.07 -10.85
C TYR A 159 -0.68 9.56 -10.60
N ARG A 160 -1.44 10.24 -11.46
CA ARG A 160 -1.73 11.68 -11.32
C ARG A 160 -2.55 11.96 -10.07
N SER A 161 -3.48 11.08 -9.73
CA SER A 161 -4.25 11.17 -8.48
C SER A 161 -3.42 10.98 -7.20
N LEU A 162 -2.17 10.51 -7.33
CA LEU A 162 -1.23 10.37 -6.22
C LEU A 162 -0.33 11.59 -6.03
N GLN A 163 -0.40 12.60 -6.92
CA GLN A 163 0.35 13.84 -6.77
C GLN A 163 -0.04 14.56 -5.47
N SER A 164 0.85 15.40 -4.95
CA SER A 164 0.62 16.24 -3.77
C SER A 164 0.61 15.52 -2.41
N ASN A 165 0.77 14.19 -2.36
CA ASN A 165 0.88 13.47 -1.10
C ASN A 165 2.22 13.81 -0.41
N ASP A 166 2.18 14.05 0.91
CA ASP A 166 3.37 14.38 1.68
C ASP A 166 4.36 13.20 1.70
N ILE A 167 3.83 11.97 1.81
CA ILE A 167 4.60 10.75 1.93
C ILE A 167 4.19 9.78 0.83
N VAL A 168 5.17 9.19 0.15
CA VAL A 168 4.97 8.06 -0.76
C VAL A 168 5.65 6.84 -0.16
N LEU A 169 4.88 5.79 0.13
CA LEU A 169 5.39 4.47 0.46
C LEU A 169 5.42 3.64 -0.82
N TYR A 170 6.62 3.30 -1.28
CA TYR A 170 6.84 2.46 -2.44
C TYR A 170 7.04 1.02 -2.00
N SER A 171 6.23 0.11 -2.53
CA SER A 171 6.14 -1.30 -2.12
C SER A 171 6.13 -2.26 -3.31
N ASP A 172 6.66 -1.80 -4.45
CA ASP A 172 6.85 -2.63 -5.63
C ASP A 172 8.25 -3.26 -5.59
N PHE A 173 8.30 -4.59 -5.56
CA PHE A 173 9.51 -5.39 -5.50
C PHE A 173 9.84 -6.08 -6.83
N SER A 174 9.04 -5.83 -7.88
CA SER A 174 9.14 -6.54 -9.17
C SER A 174 10.49 -6.37 -9.87
N SER A 175 11.21 -5.27 -9.61
CA SER A 175 12.54 -5.03 -10.17
C SER A 175 13.65 -5.91 -9.57
N LEU A 176 13.40 -6.56 -8.43
CA LEU A 176 14.35 -7.50 -7.81
C LEU A 176 14.31 -8.87 -8.52
N ASP A 177 13.12 -9.34 -8.90
CA ASP A 177 12.91 -10.64 -9.57
C ASP A 177 13.61 -10.73 -10.94
N ALA A 178 13.87 -9.60 -11.60
CA ALA A 178 14.47 -9.57 -12.94
C ALA A 178 15.97 -9.92 -12.96
N MET A 179 16.62 -10.00 -11.80
CA MET A 179 18.08 -10.13 -11.69
C MET A 179 18.59 -11.55 -11.42
N GLU A 180 17.75 -12.47 -10.94
CA GLU A 180 18.21 -13.83 -10.60
C GLU A 180 18.59 -14.68 -11.82
N ASN A 181 18.35 -14.21 -13.05
CA ASN A 181 18.61 -14.95 -14.30
C ASN A 181 19.76 -14.41 -15.15
N VAL A 182 20.57 -13.45 -14.65
CA VAL A 182 21.76 -13.00 -15.38
C VAL A 182 22.97 -13.77 -14.85
N GLU A 183 23.15 -15.00 -15.33
CA GLU A 183 24.48 -15.60 -15.36
C GLU A 183 25.38 -14.71 -16.24
N ASP A 184 26.60 -14.47 -15.77
CA ASP A 184 27.65 -13.65 -16.37
C ASP A 184 27.69 -13.67 -17.92
N ASP A 185 26.99 -12.73 -18.56
CA ASP A 185 27.25 -12.34 -19.95
C ASP A 185 27.82 -10.91 -19.94
N ASP A 186 29.15 -10.85 -19.96
CA ASP A 186 29.93 -9.63 -20.19
C ASP A 186 29.51 -9.01 -21.53
N GLY A 187 28.58 -8.05 -21.52
CA GLY A 187 28.21 -7.35 -22.75
C GLY A 187 27.16 -6.25 -22.68
N PHE A 188 26.28 -6.23 -21.68
CA PHE A 188 25.26 -5.17 -21.56
C PHE A 188 25.53 -4.26 -20.36
N SER A 189 26.27 -3.18 -20.62
CA SER A 189 26.33 -2.03 -19.72
C SER A 189 24.92 -1.47 -19.53
N ILE A 190 24.33 -1.71 -18.36
CA ILE A 190 23.19 -0.95 -17.84
C ILE A 190 23.58 0.53 -17.98
N PRO A 191 22.77 1.39 -18.64
CA PRO A 191 23.06 2.81 -18.66
C PRO A 191 23.01 3.28 -17.21
N THR A 192 24.19 3.58 -16.67
CA THR A 192 24.36 4.16 -15.35
C THR A 192 23.50 5.41 -15.26
N THR A 193 22.81 5.58 -14.14
CA THR A 193 21.98 6.74 -13.76
C THR A 193 22.62 8.12 -13.97
N ASP A 194 23.93 8.16 -14.27
CA ASP A 194 24.68 9.36 -14.60
C ASP A 194 24.29 9.99 -15.95
N SER A 195 23.55 9.31 -16.83
CA SER A 195 23.01 9.93 -18.06
C SER A 195 21.84 10.91 -17.80
N MET A 196 21.30 10.95 -16.58
CA MET A 196 20.19 11.83 -16.18
C MET A 196 20.65 13.21 -15.66
N SER A 197 21.96 13.43 -15.48
CA SER A 197 22.49 14.69 -14.93
C SER A 197 22.75 15.79 -15.96
N THR A 198 22.45 15.59 -17.24
CA THR A 198 22.62 16.61 -18.30
C THR A 198 21.36 17.43 -18.59
N LEU A 199 20.23 17.17 -17.90
CA LEU A 199 19.00 17.95 -18.05
C LEU A 199 18.77 18.91 -16.87
N SER A 200 19.66 19.90 -16.77
CA SER A 200 19.37 21.21 -16.19
C SER A 200 20.16 22.20 -17.05
N THR A 201 19.58 23.13 -17.78
CA THR A 201 18.79 24.25 -17.28
C THR A 201 18.16 24.88 -18.52
N ASP A 202 16.88 24.65 -18.81
CA ASP A 202 16.16 25.49 -19.76
C ASP A 202 14.74 25.74 -19.25
N ASN A 203 14.44 27.03 -19.11
CA ASN A 203 13.36 27.59 -18.35
C ASN A 203 12.04 27.52 -19.14
N ASN A 204 11.55 26.31 -19.41
CA ASN A 204 10.22 26.05 -19.96
C ASN A 204 9.54 24.95 -19.14
N ASN A 205 8.71 25.37 -18.17
CA ASN A 205 8.07 24.51 -17.18
C ASN A 205 7.16 23.41 -17.77
N ASN A 206 6.80 23.48 -19.07
CA ASN A 206 5.92 22.50 -19.71
C ASN A 206 6.68 21.37 -20.43
N ASN A 207 7.97 21.55 -20.75
CA ASN A 207 8.69 20.61 -21.63
C ASN A 207 9.26 19.40 -20.84
N TRP A 208 9.54 19.58 -19.55
CA TRP A 208 10.11 18.52 -18.71
C TRP A 208 9.04 17.50 -18.28
N GLU A 209 7.82 17.94 -17.95
CA GLU A 209 6.72 17.03 -17.59
C GLU A 209 6.34 16.14 -18.77
N GLU A 210 6.19 16.70 -19.96
CA GLU A 210 5.92 15.93 -21.19
C GLU A 210 7.05 14.94 -21.51
N SER A 211 8.30 15.33 -21.30
CA SER A 211 9.46 14.43 -21.50
C SER A 211 9.50 13.29 -20.47
N VAL A 212 9.16 13.56 -19.21
CA VAL A 212 9.10 12.54 -18.15
C VAL A 212 7.88 11.64 -18.32
N GLU A 213 6.74 12.16 -18.76
CA GLU A 213 5.57 11.36 -19.14
C GLU A 213 5.88 10.45 -20.32
N SER A 214 6.57 10.94 -21.35
CA SER A 214 7.03 10.11 -22.47
C SER A 214 7.89 8.94 -22.00
N LEU A 215 8.77 9.14 -21.01
CA LEU A 215 9.57 8.06 -20.41
C LEU A 215 8.71 7.03 -19.66
N LEU A 216 7.65 7.45 -18.98
CA LEU A 216 6.70 6.53 -18.34
C LEU A 216 5.89 5.72 -19.36
N TYR A 217 5.63 6.28 -20.54
CA TYR A 217 4.91 5.64 -21.64
C TYR A 217 5.80 4.94 -22.67
N THR A 218 7.12 4.81 -22.41
CA THR A 218 8.01 3.97 -23.21
C THR A 218 7.49 2.53 -23.33
N ASP A 219 7.81 1.90 -24.46
CA ASP A 219 7.06 0.80 -25.07
C ASP A 219 7.22 -0.58 -24.41
N GLU A 220 6.96 -0.65 -23.11
CA GLU A 220 6.88 -1.92 -22.36
C GLU A 220 5.80 -2.85 -22.91
N ASN A 221 4.78 -2.28 -23.57
CA ASN A 221 3.74 -3.05 -24.23
C ASN A 221 4.30 -3.78 -25.46
N LEU A 222 5.14 -3.14 -26.28
CA LEU A 222 5.82 -3.85 -27.38
C LEU A 222 6.71 -4.99 -26.87
N GLU A 223 7.54 -4.76 -25.85
CA GLU A 223 8.37 -5.84 -25.29
C GLU A 223 7.52 -7.01 -24.77
N GLU A 224 6.42 -6.72 -24.08
CA GLU A 224 5.49 -7.74 -23.60
C GLU A 224 4.80 -8.47 -24.76
N GLN A 225 4.40 -7.75 -25.81
CA GLN A 225 3.82 -8.34 -27.02
C GLN A 225 4.81 -9.25 -27.75
N GLU A 226 6.09 -8.88 -27.82
CA GLU A 226 7.14 -9.73 -28.40
C GLU A 226 7.34 -11.02 -27.58
N LYS A 227 7.35 -10.92 -26.25
CA LYS A 227 7.43 -12.10 -25.36
C LYS A 227 6.22 -13.02 -25.52
N LEU A 228 5.00 -12.45 -25.56
CA LEU A 228 3.78 -13.22 -25.79
C LEU A 228 3.79 -13.89 -27.17
N SER A 229 4.29 -13.21 -28.20
CA SER A 229 4.44 -13.74 -29.55
C SER A 229 5.42 -14.90 -29.60
N TYR A 230 6.57 -14.77 -28.91
CA TYR A 230 7.56 -15.85 -28.80
C TYR A 230 7.00 -17.08 -28.07
N LEU A 231 6.26 -16.88 -26.98
CA LEU A 231 5.57 -17.96 -26.27
C LEU A 231 4.57 -18.67 -27.19
N CYS A 232 3.77 -17.92 -27.95
CA CYS A 232 2.83 -18.48 -28.92
C CYS A 232 3.57 -19.30 -29.99
N TYR A 233 4.71 -18.80 -30.49
CA TYR A 233 5.54 -19.55 -31.43
C TYR A 233 6.00 -20.90 -30.85
N CYS A 234 6.52 -20.93 -29.63
CA CYS A 234 6.94 -22.16 -28.96
C CYS A 234 5.78 -23.14 -28.71
N ALA A 235 4.61 -22.62 -28.33
CA ALA A 235 3.40 -23.41 -28.15
C ALA A 235 2.96 -24.06 -29.48
N ILE A 236 2.89 -23.28 -30.56
CA ILE A 236 2.53 -23.77 -31.89
C ILE A 236 3.54 -24.79 -32.42
N ASP A 237 4.84 -24.59 -32.22
CA ASP A 237 5.88 -25.54 -32.62
C ASP A 237 5.69 -26.91 -31.92
N SER A 238 5.43 -26.89 -30.62
CA SER A 238 5.16 -28.09 -29.82
C SER A 238 3.90 -28.83 -30.30
N LEU A 239 2.85 -28.09 -30.65
CA LEU A 239 1.63 -28.66 -31.21
C LEU A 239 1.83 -29.29 -32.60
N LYS A 240 2.68 -28.70 -33.45
CA LYS A 240 2.98 -29.23 -34.80
C LYS A 240 3.67 -30.59 -34.76
N VAL A 241 4.50 -30.83 -33.76
CA VAL A 241 5.17 -32.12 -33.55
C VAL A 241 4.32 -33.12 -32.75
N GLY A 242 3.08 -32.75 -32.41
CA GLY A 242 2.10 -33.62 -31.75
C GLY A 242 2.16 -33.62 -30.21
N GLY A 243 2.93 -32.73 -29.59
CA GLY A 243 2.96 -32.55 -28.14
C GLY A 243 1.85 -31.63 -27.64
N SER A 244 1.56 -31.68 -26.34
CA SER A 244 0.58 -30.80 -25.68
C SER A 244 1.27 -29.67 -24.91
N VAL A 245 0.55 -28.57 -24.68
CA VAL A 245 1.07 -27.38 -24.00
C VAL A 245 0.36 -27.19 -22.66
N LEU A 246 1.12 -27.10 -21.56
CA LEU A 246 0.64 -26.82 -20.22
C LEU A 246 1.06 -25.42 -19.79
N ILE A 247 0.10 -24.58 -19.42
CA ILE A 247 0.31 -23.21 -18.96
C ILE A 247 -0.30 -23.06 -17.55
N PRO A 248 0.50 -23.25 -16.49
CA PRO A 248 0.08 -22.97 -15.13
C PRO A 248 0.00 -21.45 -14.90
N ILE A 249 -1.18 -20.91 -14.60
CA ILE A 249 -1.38 -19.47 -14.45
C ILE A 249 -2.50 -19.08 -13.49
N ASN A 250 -2.26 -18.06 -12.67
CA ASN A 250 -3.24 -17.51 -11.72
C ASN A 250 -3.58 -16.04 -11.96
N ARG A 251 -2.88 -15.38 -12.87
CA ARG A 251 -3.10 -13.97 -13.20
C ARG A 251 -4.11 -13.89 -14.33
N LEU A 252 -5.31 -13.41 -13.98
CA LEU A 252 -6.45 -13.31 -14.89
C LEU A 252 -6.09 -12.49 -16.14
N GLY A 253 -5.41 -11.36 -15.96
CA GLY A 253 -5.00 -10.50 -17.07
C GLY A 253 -4.10 -11.21 -18.07
N THR A 254 -3.09 -11.92 -17.58
CA THR A 254 -2.18 -12.69 -18.43
C THR A 254 -2.89 -13.88 -19.09
N LEU A 255 -3.80 -14.56 -18.38
CA LEU A 255 -4.64 -15.61 -18.96
C LEU A 255 -5.44 -15.08 -20.16
N LEU A 256 -6.12 -13.93 -20.01
CA LEU A 256 -6.94 -13.33 -21.06
C LEU A 256 -6.08 -12.93 -22.28
N GLN A 257 -4.91 -12.32 -22.05
CA GLN A 257 -3.99 -11.95 -23.12
C GLN A 257 -3.44 -13.18 -23.86
N LEU A 258 -3.03 -14.23 -23.13
CA LEU A 258 -2.55 -15.47 -23.73
C LEU A 258 -3.64 -16.17 -24.53
N LEU A 259 -4.87 -16.24 -24.03
CA LEU A 259 -6.01 -16.81 -24.76
C LEU A 259 -6.21 -16.09 -26.10
N GLU A 260 -6.16 -14.77 -26.10
CA GLU A 260 -6.27 -13.97 -27.33
C GLU A 260 -5.13 -14.24 -28.31
N GLN A 261 -3.87 -14.13 -27.87
CA GLN A 261 -2.71 -14.29 -28.73
C GLN A 261 -2.55 -15.70 -29.28
N ILE A 262 -2.77 -16.73 -28.44
CA ILE A 262 -2.71 -18.13 -28.85
C ILE A 262 -3.85 -18.43 -29.83
N SER A 263 -5.06 -17.90 -29.58
CA SER A 263 -6.18 -18.12 -30.49
C SER A 263 -5.93 -17.51 -31.88
N ALA A 264 -5.42 -16.27 -31.94
CA ALA A 264 -5.05 -15.63 -33.20
C ALA A 264 -3.93 -16.39 -33.92
N SER A 265 -2.93 -16.88 -33.16
CA SER A 265 -1.84 -17.69 -33.70
C SER A 265 -2.34 -19.03 -34.26
N LEU A 266 -3.28 -19.69 -33.58
CA LEU A 266 -3.90 -20.93 -34.06
C LEU A 266 -4.71 -20.71 -35.34
N GLU A 267 -5.46 -19.61 -35.46
CA GLU A 267 -6.24 -19.28 -36.65
C GLU A 267 -5.37 -18.97 -37.88
N SER A 268 -4.20 -18.35 -37.67
CA SER A 268 -3.21 -18.17 -38.74
C SER A 268 -2.52 -19.48 -39.14
N SER A 269 -2.56 -20.49 -38.27
CA SER A 269 -2.03 -21.82 -38.52
C SER A 269 -3.07 -22.75 -39.15
N THR A 270 -2.64 -23.89 -39.70
CA THR A 270 -3.56 -24.93 -40.20
C THR A 270 -4.06 -25.87 -39.09
N LEU A 271 -3.65 -25.66 -37.84
CA LEU A 271 -3.95 -26.54 -36.72
C LEU A 271 -5.34 -26.28 -36.14
N LYS A 272 -6.08 -27.36 -35.86
CA LYS A 272 -7.36 -27.32 -35.15
C LYS A 272 -7.22 -28.06 -33.83
N VAL A 273 -6.67 -27.35 -32.84
CA VAL A 273 -6.33 -27.89 -31.52
C VAL A 273 -7.29 -27.30 -30.48
N PRO A 274 -7.85 -28.10 -29.55
CA PRO A 274 -8.70 -27.59 -28.48
C PRO A 274 -7.90 -26.90 -27.38
N ILE A 275 -8.48 -25.84 -26.81
CA ILE A 275 -7.97 -25.14 -25.64
C ILE A 275 -8.84 -25.51 -24.45
N TYR A 276 -8.22 -25.93 -23.34
CA TYR A 276 -8.88 -26.27 -22.10
C TYR A 276 -8.50 -25.29 -20.99
N VAL A 277 -9.48 -24.80 -20.23
CA VAL A 277 -9.25 -24.12 -18.95
C VAL A 277 -9.84 -24.99 -17.86
N ILE A 278 -8.99 -25.50 -16.97
CA ILE A 278 -9.40 -26.45 -15.93
C ILE A 278 -9.21 -25.79 -14.57
N SER A 279 -10.31 -25.30 -13.99
CA SER A 279 -10.34 -24.64 -12.69
C SER A 279 -11.76 -24.63 -12.14
N SER A 280 -11.90 -24.82 -10.83
CA SER A 280 -13.22 -24.83 -10.17
C SER A 280 -13.94 -23.48 -10.22
N ILE A 281 -13.21 -22.39 -10.49
CA ILE A 281 -13.74 -21.02 -10.57
C ILE A 281 -13.76 -20.46 -11.99
N ALA A 282 -13.20 -21.15 -13.00
CA ALA A 282 -12.95 -20.57 -14.31
C ALA A 282 -14.21 -20.08 -15.05
N GLU A 283 -15.32 -20.81 -14.97
CA GLU A 283 -16.58 -20.39 -15.62
C GLU A 283 -17.08 -19.07 -15.03
N GLU A 284 -17.06 -18.96 -13.70
CA GLU A 284 -17.46 -17.75 -13.00
C GLU A 284 -16.47 -16.60 -13.23
N LEU A 285 -15.17 -16.88 -13.21
CA LEU A 285 -14.11 -15.90 -13.45
C LEU A 285 -14.23 -15.27 -14.84
N LEU A 286 -14.43 -16.07 -15.89
CA LEU A 286 -14.59 -15.62 -17.27
C LEU A 286 -15.93 -14.94 -17.53
N ALA A 287 -16.99 -15.30 -16.79
CA ALA A 287 -18.26 -14.58 -16.84
C ALA A 287 -18.12 -13.20 -16.18
N TYR A 288 -17.38 -13.11 -15.08
CA TYR A 288 -17.21 -11.88 -14.31
C TYR A 288 -16.50 -10.78 -15.10
N THR A 289 -15.56 -11.11 -15.99
CA THR A 289 -14.89 -10.12 -16.86
C THR A 289 -15.85 -9.35 -17.76
N ASN A 290 -17.03 -9.91 -18.06
CA ASN A 290 -18.03 -9.28 -18.91
C ASN A 290 -18.96 -8.30 -18.16
N VAL A 291 -18.94 -8.31 -16.82
CA VAL A 291 -19.84 -7.47 -16.00
C VAL A 291 -19.11 -6.31 -15.30
N ILE A 292 -17.82 -6.13 -15.56
CA ILE A 292 -16.97 -5.08 -14.95
C ILE A 292 -16.25 -4.19 -15.98
N PRO A 293 -16.88 -3.78 -17.10
CA PRO A 293 -16.21 -3.02 -18.16
C PRO A 293 -15.56 -1.71 -17.66
N GLU A 294 -16.12 -1.07 -16.63
CA GLU A 294 -15.61 0.16 -16.04
C GLU A 294 -14.25 0.01 -15.34
N TRP A 295 -13.80 -1.22 -15.10
CA TRP A 295 -12.49 -1.54 -14.51
C TRP A 295 -11.42 -1.91 -15.56
N LEU A 296 -11.79 -1.95 -16.84
CA LEU A 296 -10.91 -2.34 -17.95
C LEU A 296 -10.23 -1.13 -18.60
N CYS A 297 -9.27 -1.39 -19.50
CA CYS A 297 -8.62 -0.33 -20.28
C CYS A 297 -9.61 0.31 -21.27
N LYS A 298 -9.26 1.50 -21.78
CA LYS A 298 -10.12 2.26 -22.71
C LYS A 298 -10.48 1.48 -23.97
N GLU A 299 -9.52 0.77 -24.55
CA GLU A 299 -9.74 -0.04 -25.76
C GLU A 299 -10.83 -1.11 -25.54
N ARG A 300 -10.87 -1.72 -24.36
CA ARG A 300 -11.91 -2.70 -24.00
C ARG A 300 -13.26 -2.04 -23.77
N GLN A 301 -13.27 -0.87 -23.12
CA GLN A 301 -14.49 -0.08 -22.94
C GLN A 301 -15.08 0.35 -24.29
N GLU A 302 -14.24 0.72 -25.26
CA GLU A 302 -14.66 1.07 -26.63
C GLU A 302 -15.30 -0.12 -27.36
N LYS A 303 -14.79 -1.34 -27.19
CA LYS A 303 -15.43 -2.56 -27.72
C LYS A 303 -16.85 -2.75 -27.20
N LEU A 304 -17.11 -2.45 -25.93
CA LEU A 304 -18.47 -2.50 -25.37
C LEU A 304 -19.43 -1.55 -26.11
N PHE A 305 -18.99 -0.32 -26.38
CA PHE A 305 -19.79 0.67 -27.09
C PHE A 305 -20.03 0.28 -28.56
N SER A 306 -19.10 -0.45 -29.16
CA SER A 306 -19.22 -1.03 -30.50
C SER A 306 -20.08 -2.30 -30.56
N GLY A 307 -20.53 -2.83 -29.42
CA GLY A 307 -21.29 -4.08 -29.34
C GLY A 307 -20.44 -5.34 -29.58
N GLU A 308 -19.12 -5.20 -29.51
CA GLU A 308 -18.16 -6.29 -29.63
C GLU A 308 -17.89 -6.95 -28.26
N PRO A 309 -17.53 -8.24 -28.22
CA PRO A 309 -17.13 -8.88 -26.96
C PRO A 309 -15.87 -8.22 -26.40
N LEU A 310 -15.85 -8.00 -25.08
CA LEU A 310 -14.71 -7.39 -24.39
C LEU A 310 -13.42 -8.19 -24.57
N PHE A 311 -13.54 -9.51 -24.58
CA PHE A 311 -12.44 -10.47 -24.67
C PHE A 311 -12.82 -11.62 -25.61
N SER A 312 -11.82 -12.22 -26.27
CA SER A 312 -12.06 -13.26 -27.29
C SER A 312 -12.65 -14.55 -26.74
N HIS A 313 -12.49 -14.85 -25.44
CA HIS A 313 -12.96 -16.11 -24.85
C HIS A 313 -14.47 -16.32 -25.03
N VAL A 314 -15.25 -15.24 -25.14
CA VAL A 314 -16.69 -15.30 -25.40
C VAL A 314 -16.98 -15.99 -26.75
N GLU A 315 -16.26 -15.62 -27.80
CA GLU A 315 -16.39 -16.21 -29.13
C GLU A 315 -15.77 -17.61 -29.17
N LEU A 316 -14.62 -17.80 -28.53
CA LEU A 316 -13.94 -19.11 -28.49
C LEU A 316 -14.80 -20.18 -27.81
N ILE A 317 -15.55 -19.83 -26.76
CA ILE A 317 -16.50 -20.74 -26.10
C ILE A 317 -17.68 -21.04 -27.03
N LYS A 318 -18.23 -20.01 -27.69
CA LYS A 318 -19.35 -20.15 -28.64
C LYS A 318 -18.99 -21.06 -29.82
N ASP A 319 -17.78 -20.92 -30.34
CA ASP A 319 -17.23 -21.70 -31.45
C ASP A 319 -16.75 -23.10 -31.04
N LYS A 320 -16.83 -23.44 -29.75
CA LYS A 320 -16.34 -24.71 -29.17
C LYS A 320 -14.84 -24.95 -29.43
N LYS A 321 -14.06 -23.87 -29.48
CA LYS A 321 -12.58 -23.92 -29.50
C LYS A 321 -12.00 -23.93 -28.09
N LEU A 322 -12.63 -23.18 -27.19
CA LEU A 322 -12.30 -23.10 -25.77
C LEU A 322 -13.30 -23.90 -24.94
N HIS A 323 -12.80 -24.81 -24.13
CA HIS A 323 -13.58 -25.65 -23.22
C HIS A 323 -13.19 -25.40 -21.78
N VAL A 324 -14.17 -25.07 -20.94
CA VAL A 324 -13.97 -24.78 -19.52
C VAL A 324 -14.53 -25.92 -18.68
N PHE A 325 -13.74 -26.43 -17.74
CA PHE A 325 -14.14 -27.52 -16.85
C PHE A 325 -13.69 -27.28 -15.41
N PRO A 326 -14.48 -27.70 -14.40
CA PRO A 326 -14.17 -27.44 -13.00
C PRO A 326 -13.01 -28.27 -12.45
N ALA A 327 -12.80 -29.48 -12.98
CA ALA A 327 -11.78 -30.42 -12.47
C ALA A 327 -11.31 -31.41 -13.53
N VAL A 328 -10.14 -32.02 -13.32
CA VAL A 328 -9.56 -33.06 -14.21
C VAL A 328 -10.44 -34.31 -14.28
N HIS A 329 -11.12 -34.65 -13.20
CA HIS A 329 -12.00 -35.82 -13.12
C HIS A 329 -13.44 -35.53 -13.60
N SER A 330 -13.67 -34.38 -14.25
CA SER A 330 -15.00 -34.02 -14.76
C SER A 330 -15.47 -35.01 -15.85
N PRO A 331 -16.65 -35.63 -15.74
CA PRO A 331 -17.11 -36.62 -16.72
C PRO A 331 -17.15 -36.09 -18.16
N LYS A 332 -17.54 -34.82 -18.34
CA LYS A 332 -17.59 -34.15 -19.65
C LYS A 332 -16.21 -33.91 -20.26
N LEU A 333 -15.19 -33.70 -19.41
CA LEU A 333 -13.81 -33.57 -19.87
C LEU A 333 -13.32 -34.92 -20.38
N LEU A 334 -13.55 -35.99 -19.60
CA LEU A 334 -13.13 -37.35 -19.95
C LEU A 334 -13.73 -37.86 -21.27
N THR A 335 -14.95 -37.47 -21.61
CA THR A 335 -15.57 -37.83 -22.90
C THR A 335 -15.08 -37.00 -24.07
N ASN A 336 -14.61 -35.78 -23.83
CA ASN A 336 -14.27 -34.81 -24.87
C ASN A 336 -12.76 -34.59 -25.02
N TRP A 337 -11.93 -35.22 -24.19
CA TRP A 337 -10.48 -35.07 -24.17
C TRP A 337 -9.86 -35.44 -25.51
N GLN A 338 -8.97 -34.58 -26.01
CA GLN A 338 -8.30 -34.71 -27.29
C GLN A 338 -6.89 -34.17 -27.15
N GLU A 339 -5.91 -34.88 -27.73
CA GLU A 339 -4.51 -34.48 -27.80
C GLU A 339 -4.04 -34.49 -29.27
N PRO A 340 -3.15 -33.57 -29.68
CA PRO A 340 -2.51 -32.53 -28.87
C PRO A 340 -3.49 -31.43 -28.43
N CYS A 341 -3.23 -30.79 -27.29
CA CYS A 341 -4.08 -29.71 -26.74
C CYS A 341 -3.29 -28.65 -25.99
N ILE A 342 -3.96 -27.54 -25.66
CA ILE A 342 -3.43 -26.50 -24.77
C ILE A 342 -4.26 -26.51 -23.49
N VAL A 343 -3.62 -26.59 -22.33
CA VAL A 343 -4.29 -26.58 -21.02
C VAL A 343 -3.80 -25.40 -20.19
N PHE A 344 -4.74 -24.54 -19.81
CA PHE A 344 -4.56 -23.55 -18.74
C PHE A 344 -5.05 -24.15 -17.42
N ALA A 345 -4.20 -24.12 -16.41
CA ALA A 345 -4.50 -24.67 -15.08
C ALA A 345 -4.01 -23.70 -13.99
N PRO A 346 -4.78 -23.50 -12.91
CA PRO A 346 -4.34 -22.72 -11.76
C PRO A 346 -3.25 -23.47 -10.98
N HIS A 347 -2.43 -22.70 -10.28
CA HIS A 347 -1.30 -23.18 -9.49
C HIS A 347 -0.78 -22.09 -8.54
N TRP A 348 -0.57 -22.42 -7.26
CA TRP A 348 0.22 -21.57 -6.35
C TRP A 348 1.67 -22.03 -6.08
N SER A 349 1.97 -23.33 -6.19
CA SER A 349 3.31 -23.89 -5.95
C SER A 349 3.79 -25.07 -6.85
N LEU A 350 3.08 -25.45 -7.92
CA LEU A 350 3.25 -26.72 -8.68
C LEU A 350 3.08 -27.95 -7.77
N ARG A 351 2.42 -27.83 -6.60
CA ARG A 351 2.24 -28.93 -5.64
C ARG A 351 0.79 -29.35 -5.43
N LEU A 352 -0.14 -28.49 -5.83
CA LEU A 352 -1.58 -28.72 -5.67
C LEU A 352 -2.33 -28.32 -6.93
N GLY A 353 -3.53 -28.88 -7.08
CA GLY A 353 -4.43 -28.56 -8.17
C GLY A 353 -4.21 -29.36 -9.46
N PRO A 354 -4.99 -29.05 -10.51
CA PRO A 354 -5.02 -29.79 -11.77
C PRO A 354 -3.65 -29.85 -12.47
N VAL A 355 -2.80 -28.83 -12.29
CA VAL A 355 -1.47 -28.78 -12.90
C VAL A 355 -0.61 -30.00 -12.58
N VAL A 356 -0.71 -30.55 -11.36
CA VAL A 356 0.12 -31.67 -10.91
C VAL A 356 -0.20 -32.94 -11.69
N HIS A 357 -1.47 -33.13 -12.05
CA HIS A 357 -1.92 -34.29 -12.81
C HIS A 357 -1.36 -34.24 -14.24
N PHE A 358 -1.46 -33.08 -14.91
CA PHE A 358 -0.92 -32.91 -16.26
C PHE A 358 0.60 -32.99 -16.32
N LEU A 359 1.30 -32.45 -15.32
CA LEU A 359 2.76 -32.60 -15.22
C LEU A 359 3.16 -34.06 -15.10
N ARG A 360 2.47 -34.86 -14.29
CA ARG A 360 2.76 -36.30 -14.17
C ARG A 360 2.47 -37.07 -15.47
N CYS A 361 1.48 -36.64 -16.24
CA CYS A 361 1.15 -37.25 -17.53
C CYS A 361 2.16 -36.89 -18.62
N TRP A 362 2.61 -35.63 -18.68
CA TRP A 362 3.39 -35.11 -19.81
C TRP A 362 4.89 -34.93 -19.51
N CYS A 363 5.36 -35.10 -18.27
CA CYS A 363 6.78 -34.91 -17.94
C CYS A 363 7.73 -35.79 -18.76
N GLY A 364 7.27 -36.97 -19.20
CA GLY A 364 8.05 -37.91 -20.01
C GLY A 364 7.98 -37.67 -21.53
N ASP A 365 7.15 -36.73 -22.00
CA ASP A 365 6.97 -36.47 -23.43
C ASP A 365 7.88 -35.31 -23.91
N PRO A 366 8.89 -35.57 -24.75
CA PRO A 366 9.80 -34.53 -25.24
C PRO A 366 9.16 -33.54 -26.23
N ASN A 367 7.98 -33.85 -26.74
CA ASN A 367 7.25 -32.95 -27.66
C ASN A 367 6.38 -31.94 -26.92
N SER A 368 6.01 -32.23 -25.66
CA SER A 368 5.16 -31.38 -24.85
C SER A 368 5.93 -30.20 -24.25
N LEU A 369 5.22 -29.10 -23.99
CA LEU A 369 5.77 -27.83 -23.51
C LEU A 369 5.10 -27.38 -22.21
N LEU A 370 5.91 -27.08 -21.20
CA LEU A 370 5.51 -26.43 -19.96
C LEU A 370 5.92 -24.97 -20.00
N VAL A 371 4.98 -24.04 -19.81
CA VAL A 371 5.26 -22.61 -19.71
C VAL A 371 5.24 -22.19 -18.23
N LEU A 372 6.35 -21.76 -17.65
CA LEU A 372 6.43 -21.35 -16.23
C LEU A 372 6.70 -19.85 -16.09
N GLU A 373 5.92 -19.18 -15.22
CA GLU A 373 6.22 -17.81 -14.81
C GLU A 373 7.49 -17.77 -13.94
N SER A 374 8.40 -16.84 -14.23
CA SER A 374 9.76 -16.78 -13.68
C SER A 374 9.86 -16.53 -12.17
N ARG A 375 8.75 -16.30 -11.46
CA ARG A 375 8.74 -16.06 -10.00
C ARG A 375 8.93 -17.31 -9.14
N LEU A 376 8.86 -18.48 -9.76
CA LEU A 376 9.07 -19.75 -9.07
C LEU A 376 10.49 -20.21 -9.38
N ASP A 377 11.22 -20.64 -8.34
CA ASP A 377 12.44 -21.43 -8.52
C ASP A 377 12.06 -22.70 -9.29
N ALA A 378 12.33 -22.69 -10.60
CA ALA A 378 11.94 -23.77 -11.49
C ALA A 378 12.67 -25.07 -11.14
N GLU A 379 13.90 -24.99 -10.64
CA GLU A 379 14.68 -26.17 -10.27
C GLU A 379 14.00 -26.89 -9.11
N LEU A 380 13.75 -26.16 -8.01
CA LEU A 380 13.09 -26.67 -6.82
C LEU A 380 11.65 -27.10 -7.13
N ALA A 381 10.91 -26.29 -7.89
CA ALA A 381 9.53 -26.54 -8.24
C ALA A 381 9.39 -27.79 -9.13
N LEU A 382 10.38 -28.13 -9.97
CA LEU A 382 10.32 -29.30 -10.84
C LEU A 382 10.96 -30.58 -10.27
N LEU A 383 11.66 -30.52 -9.13
CA LEU A 383 12.29 -31.69 -8.49
C LEU A 383 11.40 -32.94 -8.42
N PRO A 384 10.11 -32.87 -8.01
CA PRO A 384 9.27 -34.06 -7.87
C PRO A 384 8.92 -34.75 -9.20
N PHE A 385 9.20 -34.11 -10.33
CA PHE A 385 8.85 -34.58 -11.66
C PHE A 385 10.09 -35.01 -12.48
N LYS A 386 11.29 -34.98 -11.88
CA LYS A 386 12.52 -35.48 -12.53
C LYS A 386 12.54 -37.02 -12.52
N PRO A 387 13.08 -37.68 -13.57
CA PRO A 387 13.60 -37.09 -14.81
C PRO A 387 12.48 -36.57 -15.71
N MET A 388 12.68 -35.40 -16.31
CA MET A 388 11.72 -34.74 -17.18
C MET A 388 12.30 -34.60 -18.60
N ALA A 389 11.58 -35.11 -19.59
CA ALA A 389 11.88 -34.93 -21.01
C ALA A 389 11.10 -33.77 -21.63
N MET A 390 9.97 -33.40 -21.02
CA MET A 390 9.13 -32.26 -21.40
C MET A 390 9.94 -30.97 -21.47
N LYS A 391 9.71 -30.16 -22.52
CA LYS A 391 10.36 -28.86 -22.67
C LYS A 391 9.80 -27.88 -21.65
N VAL A 392 10.66 -27.06 -21.04
CA VAL A 392 10.26 -26.01 -20.10
C VAL A 392 10.64 -24.66 -20.68
N LEU A 393 9.66 -23.79 -20.88
CA LEU A 393 9.84 -22.40 -21.25
C LEU A 393 9.55 -21.53 -20.03
N GLN A 394 10.56 -20.86 -19.52
CA GLN A 394 10.40 -19.90 -18.43
C GLN A 394 10.15 -18.50 -19.02
N CYS A 395 9.10 -17.82 -18.57
CA CYS A 395 8.72 -16.50 -19.06
C CYS A 395 8.50 -15.51 -17.92
N SER A 396 8.89 -14.25 -18.16
CA SER A 396 8.65 -13.13 -17.26
C SER A 396 7.66 -12.16 -17.91
N PHE A 397 6.50 -12.03 -17.30
CA PHE A 397 5.47 -11.10 -17.72
C PHE A 397 5.59 -9.79 -16.94
N LEU A 398 5.01 -8.71 -17.47
CA LEU A 398 4.93 -7.43 -16.74
C LEU A 398 4.28 -7.62 -15.37
N SER A 399 4.93 -7.07 -14.35
CA SER A 399 4.58 -7.36 -12.96
C SER A 399 4.78 -6.22 -11.96
N GLY A 400 5.18 -5.05 -12.46
CA GLY A 400 5.38 -3.85 -11.68
C GLY A 400 6.18 -2.82 -12.47
N ILE A 401 6.65 -1.80 -11.76
CA ILE A 401 7.35 -0.64 -12.28
C ILE A 401 8.82 -1.00 -12.47
N LYS A 402 9.32 -0.95 -13.71
CA LYS A 402 10.77 -1.06 -13.97
C LYS A 402 11.53 0.01 -13.21
N LEU A 403 12.70 -0.35 -12.66
CA LEU A 403 13.55 0.52 -11.85
C LEU A 403 13.82 1.90 -12.51
N GLN A 404 14.02 1.89 -13.83
CA GLN A 404 14.28 3.10 -14.64
C GLN A 404 13.13 4.11 -14.61
N LYS A 405 11.88 3.67 -14.37
CA LYS A 405 10.67 4.50 -14.30
C LYS A 405 10.37 5.02 -12.89
N VAL A 406 11.02 4.48 -11.85
CA VAL A 406 10.80 4.88 -10.45
C VAL A 406 11.18 6.34 -10.22
N GLN A 407 12.37 6.76 -10.66
CA GLN A 407 12.80 8.15 -10.49
C GLN A 407 11.95 9.15 -11.30
N PRO A 408 11.63 8.91 -12.59
CA PRO A 408 10.63 9.67 -13.34
C PRO A 408 9.29 9.81 -12.61
N LEU A 409 8.75 8.71 -12.08
CA LEU A 409 7.49 8.72 -11.32
C LEU A 409 7.58 9.61 -10.08
N LEU A 410 8.64 9.47 -9.27
CA LEU A 410 8.80 10.28 -8.05
C LEU A 410 9.00 11.77 -8.35
N LYS A 411 9.62 12.12 -9.48
CA LYS A 411 9.73 13.51 -9.95
C LYS A 411 8.36 14.11 -10.31
N ILE A 412 7.44 13.31 -10.85
CA ILE A 412 6.07 13.76 -11.16
C ILE A 412 5.21 13.86 -9.88
N LEU A 413 5.39 12.93 -8.94
CA LEU A 413 4.61 12.92 -7.70
C LEU A 413 5.01 14.05 -6.73
N GLN A 414 6.27 14.50 -6.78
CA GLN A 414 6.86 15.53 -5.92
C GLN A 414 6.52 15.37 -4.42
N PRO A 415 6.74 14.18 -3.81
CA PRO A 415 6.49 13.99 -2.39
C PRO A 415 7.50 14.76 -1.53
N LYS A 416 7.26 14.88 -0.23
CA LYS A 416 8.27 15.41 0.71
C LYS A 416 9.18 14.30 1.25
N ILE A 417 8.60 13.12 1.47
CA ILE A 417 9.29 11.93 1.97
C ILE A 417 8.91 10.72 1.11
N VAL A 418 9.90 9.94 0.72
CA VAL A 418 9.72 8.65 0.06
C VAL A 418 10.23 7.54 0.97
N LEU A 419 9.39 6.53 1.23
CA LEU A 419 9.78 5.29 1.89
C LEU A 419 10.07 4.24 0.83
N LEU A 420 11.31 3.74 0.78
CA LEU A 420 11.74 2.71 -0.16
C LEU A 420 12.23 1.45 0.57
N PRO A 421 12.05 0.25 0.00
CA PRO A 421 12.69 -0.94 0.51
C PRO A 421 14.22 -0.78 0.59
N GLU A 422 14.84 -1.37 1.62
CA GLU A 422 16.29 -1.41 1.76
C GLU A 422 16.96 -2.15 0.58
N ASP A 423 16.29 -3.17 0.03
CA ASP A 423 16.77 -3.97 -1.11
C ASP A 423 17.00 -3.12 -2.37
N LEU A 424 16.22 -2.06 -2.55
CA LEU A 424 16.35 -1.14 -3.69
C LEU A 424 17.43 -0.08 -3.47
N ARG A 425 17.98 0.05 -2.26
CA ARG A 425 18.94 1.11 -1.90
C ARG A 425 20.19 1.12 -2.77
N GLN A 426 20.72 -0.05 -3.12
CA GLN A 426 21.92 -0.16 -3.95
C GLN A 426 21.64 0.19 -5.43
N GLN A 427 20.39 0.01 -5.85
CA GLN A 427 19.95 0.12 -7.23
C GLN A 427 19.39 1.50 -7.57
N THR A 428 18.78 2.19 -6.60
CA THR A 428 18.28 3.56 -6.75
C THR A 428 19.22 4.56 -6.09
N ARG A 429 20.19 5.10 -6.85
CA ARG A 429 20.97 6.26 -6.38
C ARG A 429 20.22 7.55 -6.68
N PHE A 430 19.51 8.06 -5.68
CA PHE A 430 18.94 9.40 -5.74
C PHE A 430 20.06 10.42 -5.53
N THR A 431 20.27 11.30 -6.50
CA THR A 431 21.20 12.43 -6.34
C THR A 431 20.65 13.42 -5.30
N ASN A 432 21.53 14.06 -4.54
CA ASN A 432 21.18 15.05 -3.51
C ASN A 432 20.42 16.30 -4.03
N ALA A 433 20.17 16.39 -5.33
CA ALA A 433 19.42 17.47 -5.97
C ALA A 433 17.90 17.23 -6.00
N ASN A 434 17.41 16.11 -5.48
CA ASN A 434 15.98 15.83 -5.46
C ASN A 434 15.25 16.67 -4.40
N SER A 435 14.03 17.09 -4.72
CA SER A 435 13.16 17.89 -3.83
C SER A 435 12.59 17.12 -2.63
N PHE A 436 12.93 15.84 -2.49
CA PHE A 436 12.35 14.93 -1.50
C PHE A 436 13.42 14.17 -0.72
N SER A 437 13.09 13.83 0.53
CA SER A 437 13.93 12.98 1.38
C SER A 437 13.58 11.51 1.20
N VAL A 438 14.58 10.64 1.24
CA VAL A 438 14.42 9.18 1.09
C VAL A 438 14.73 8.51 2.42
N ILE A 439 13.83 7.65 2.89
CA ILE A 439 14.01 6.81 4.07
C ILE A 439 13.83 5.36 3.62
N HIS A 440 14.74 4.50 4.03
CA HIS A 440 14.64 3.08 3.70
C HIS A 440 13.91 2.30 4.79
N TYR A 441 13.19 1.25 4.40
CA TYR A 441 12.54 0.33 5.30
C TYR A 441 12.93 -1.11 5.06
N SER A 442 13.00 -1.87 6.15
CA SER A 442 13.27 -3.30 6.17
C SER A 442 12.17 -4.03 6.93
N GLU A 443 12.09 -5.33 6.71
CA GLU A 443 11.16 -6.19 7.42
C GLU A 443 11.40 -6.12 8.95
N ASN A 444 10.31 -6.16 9.72
CA ASN A 444 10.32 -6.10 11.19
C ASN A 444 10.93 -4.83 11.83
N ALA A 445 11.27 -3.80 11.04
CA ALA A 445 11.78 -2.53 11.54
C ALA A 445 10.68 -1.47 11.73
N SER A 446 10.69 -0.78 12.87
CA SER A 446 9.83 0.37 13.12
C SER A 446 10.52 1.67 12.73
N ILE A 447 9.87 2.48 11.88
CA ILE A 447 10.44 3.73 11.35
C ILE A 447 9.67 4.93 11.89
N ARG A 448 10.40 5.94 12.36
CA ARG A 448 9.82 7.21 12.78
C ARG A 448 9.92 8.22 11.66
N ILE A 449 8.77 8.66 11.15
CA ILE A 449 8.71 9.65 10.08
C ILE A 449 8.66 11.06 10.69
N PRO A 450 9.61 11.97 10.36
CA PRO A 450 9.70 13.31 10.94
C PRO A 450 8.43 14.15 10.70
N SER A 451 8.11 15.05 11.64
CA SER A 451 6.97 15.97 11.50
C SER A 451 7.26 17.01 10.43
N LEU A 452 6.42 17.05 9.39
CA LEU A 452 6.53 18.00 8.27
C LEU A 452 5.68 19.27 8.47
N LYS A 453 4.69 19.23 9.37
CA LYS A 453 3.83 20.37 9.72
C LYS A 453 4.04 20.73 11.18
N ASP A 454 4.59 21.92 11.44
CA ASP A 454 4.68 22.51 12.79
C ASP A 454 3.35 23.18 13.21
N SER A 455 2.46 23.43 12.25
CA SER A 455 1.14 24.03 12.45
C SER A 455 0.02 23.13 11.89
N SER A 456 -1.03 22.94 12.68
CA SER A 456 -2.26 22.29 12.24
C SER A 456 -3.22 23.33 11.66
N GLU A 457 -3.72 23.07 10.46
CA GLU A 457 -4.77 23.89 9.85
C GLU A 457 -6.11 23.64 10.58
N LEU A 458 -6.74 24.72 11.05
CA LEU A 458 -8.02 24.68 11.76
C LEU A 458 -9.06 25.48 10.97
N GLU A 459 -10.10 24.81 10.49
CA GLU A 459 -11.26 25.46 9.88
C GLU A 459 -12.16 26.01 11.00
N ILE A 460 -12.39 27.32 11.04
CA ILE A 460 -13.23 27.98 12.06
C ILE A 460 -14.59 28.29 11.44
N ALA A 461 -15.67 27.86 12.10
CA ALA A 461 -17.02 28.18 11.65
C ALA A 461 -17.24 29.71 11.55
N THR A 462 -17.95 30.15 10.52
CA THR A 462 -18.11 31.59 10.22
C THR A 462 -18.75 32.36 11.37
N ASP A 463 -19.68 31.76 12.09
CA ASP A 463 -20.36 32.38 13.24
C ASP A 463 -19.42 32.61 14.43
N LEU A 464 -18.40 31.76 14.60
CA LEU A 464 -17.33 31.92 15.57
C LEU A 464 -16.28 32.95 15.11
N ALA A 465 -15.95 32.94 13.81
CA ALA A 465 -15.02 33.91 13.23
C ALA A 465 -15.52 35.36 13.36
N LEU A 466 -16.84 35.57 13.25
CA LEU A 466 -17.47 36.88 13.45
C LEU A 466 -17.40 37.38 14.91
N ARG A 467 -17.07 36.52 15.88
CA ARG A 467 -16.94 36.87 17.31
C ARG A 467 -15.51 37.23 17.71
N PHE A 468 -14.58 37.30 16.76
CA PHE A 468 -13.19 37.64 17.05
C PHE A 468 -13.09 39.03 17.69
N GLN A 469 -12.67 39.05 18.95
CA GLN A 469 -12.27 40.26 19.65
C GLN A 469 -10.76 40.28 19.71
N TRP A 470 -10.14 40.97 18.77
CA TRP A 470 -8.69 41.05 18.66
C TRP A 470 -8.11 41.95 19.77
N ARG A 471 -7.10 41.45 20.46
CA ARG A 471 -6.23 42.22 21.34
C ARG A 471 -4.83 42.20 20.76
N ASN A 472 -4.21 43.38 20.65
CA ASN A 472 -2.86 43.51 20.14
C ASN A 472 -1.89 43.43 21.33
N LEU A 473 -1.06 42.40 21.36
CA LEU A 473 -0.01 42.25 22.37
C LEU A 473 1.23 43.01 21.90
N LYS A 474 1.59 44.06 22.65
CA LYS A 474 2.65 45.02 22.25
C LYS A 474 4.04 44.39 22.16
N HIS A 475 4.28 43.28 22.85
CA HIS A 475 5.62 42.70 22.97
C HIS A 475 6.07 41.86 21.77
N GLU A 476 5.15 41.35 20.92
CA GLU A 476 5.50 40.51 19.75
C GLU A 476 4.76 40.88 18.46
N ASN A 477 4.01 41.99 18.43
CA ASN A 477 3.20 42.39 17.28
C ASN A 477 2.18 41.30 16.86
N MET A 478 1.74 40.48 17.83
CA MET A 478 0.77 39.41 17.64
C MET A 478 -0.63 39.87 18.05
N ASN A 479 -1.60 39.65 17.17
CA ASN A 479 -3.01 39.83 17.49
C ASN A 479 -3.55 38.51 18.04
N VAL A 480 -4.05 38.54 19.27
CA VAL A 480 -4.60 37.37 19.95
C VAL A 480 -6.09 37.57 20.16
N THR A 481 -6.87 36.51 19.95
CA THR A 481 -8.28 36.47 20.29
C THR A 481 -8.62 35.14 20.93
N ARG A 482 -9.51 35.16 21.92
CA ARG A 482 -9.92 33.96 22.63
C ARG A 482 -11.18 33.40 21.98
N LEU A 483 -11.10 32.16 21.50
CA LEU A 483 -12.28 31.42 21.08
C LEU A 483 -12.64 30.32 22.05
N LYS A 484 -13.94 30.12 22.17
CA LYS A 484 -14.53 28.92 22.75
C LYS A 484 -15.43 28.30 21.70
N GLY A 485 -15.12 27.05 21.35
CA GLY A 485 -15.91 26.24 20.44
C GLY A 485 -15.70 24.77 20.77
N GLU A 486 -16.51 23.93 20.14
CA GLU A 486 -16.35 22.49 20.13
C GLU A 486 -15.42 22.12 18.98
N LEU A 487 -14.30 21.46 19.30
CA LEU A 487 -13.37 20.96 18.30
C LEU A 487 -13.89 19.61 17.79
N SER A 488 -14.20 19.55 16.50
CA SER A 488 -14.62 18.33 15.80
C SER A 488 -13.64 18.03 14.68
N VAL A 489 -13.45 16.75 14.36
CA VAL A 489 -12.73 16.33 13.15
C VAL A 489 -13.75 15.75 12.21
N TYR A 490 -13.85 16.34 11.01
CA TYR A 490 -14.78 15.89 9.99
C TYR A 490 -14.08 15.87 8.64
N HIS A 491 -14.16 14.73 7.95
CA HIS A 491 -13.46 14.49 6.67
C HIS A 491 -11.96 14.79 6.75
N GLY A 492 -11.32 14.38 7.84
CA GLY A 492 -9.89 14.58 8.06
C GLY A 492 -9.45 16.03 8.29
N LYS A 493 -10.39 16.96 8.43
CA LYS A 493 -10.10 18.36 8.76
C LYS A 493 -10.54 18.70 10.17
N GLN A 494 -9.72 19.46 10.88
CA GLN A 494 -10.07 20.00 12.18
C GLN A 494 -11.01 21.19 12.01
N ARG A 495 -12.20 21.11 12.61
CA ARG A 495 -13.24 22.14 12.56
C ARG A 495 -13.61 22.61 13.95
N LEU A 496 -13.56 23.92 14.17
CA LEU A 496 -14.05 24.54 15.40
C LEU A 496 -15.49 25.03 15.18
N LEU A 497 -16.45 24.43 15.89
CA LEU A 497 -17.88 24.71 15.80
C LEU A 497 -18.37 25.46 17.06
N SER A 498 -19.48 26.19 16.91
CA SER A 498 -20.17 26.83 18.03
C SER A 498 -20.73 25.76 18.96
N GLY A 499 -20.21 25.66 20.19
CA GLY A 499 -20.71 24.68 21.15
C GLY A 499 -22.15 24.98 21.58
N SER A 500 -22.97 23.94 21.74
CA SER A 500 -24.31 24.10 22.31
C SER A 500 -24.21 24.71 23.73
N GLU A 501 -25.05 25.70 24.04
CA GLU A 501 -25.05 26.40 25.34
C GLU A 501 -25.56 25.55 26.52
N GLN A 502 -25.21 24.26 26.58
CA GLN A 502 -25.61 23.34 27.64
C GLN A 502 -24.42 22.94 28.51
N ALA A 503 -23.77 23.94 29.11
CA ALA A 503 -23.15 23.82 30.42
C ALA A 503 -22.81 25.22 30.93
N LYS A 504 -23.71 25.80 31.73
CA LYS A 504 -23.37 26.91 32.64
C LYS A 504 -22.41 26.37 33.70
N SER A 505 -21.14 26.16 33.36
CA SER A 505 -20.09 26.04 34.37
C SER A 505 -19.87 27.45 34.92
N SER A 506 -20.47 27.75 36.06
CA SER A 506 -20.32 28.99 36.83
C SER A 506 -18.92 29.21 37.43
N LYS A 507 -17.90 28.49 36.95
CA LYS A 507 -16.51 28.76 37.29
C LYS A 507 -15.97 29.75 36.26
N ILE A 508 -15.80 31.00 36.69
CA ILE A 508 -14.91 31.96 36.04
C ILE A 508 -13.57 31.24 35.87
N ARG A 509 -13.22 30.89 34.62
CA ARG A 509 -11.92 30.27 34.35
C ARG A 509 -10.85 31.33 34.59
N PRO A 510 -9.71 30.98 35.21
CA PRO A 510 -8.68 31.95 35.51
C PRO A 510 -8.21 32.67 34.24
N LEU A 511 -8.02 33.98 34.36
CA LEU A 511 -7.32 34.78 33.36
C LEU A 511 -5.90 34.20 33.21
N LEU A 512 -5.46 33.99 31.97
CA LEU A 512 -4.10 33.55 31.67
C LEU A 512 -3.26 34.81 31.45
N HIS A 513 -2.46 35.18 32.44
CA HIS A 513 -1.56 36.33 32.30
C HIS A 513 -0.36 35.94 31.42
N TRP A 514 -0.03 36.80 30.45
CA TRP A 514 1.10 36.61 29.54
C TRP A 514 2.13 37.74 29.70
N GLY A 515 3.41 37.38 29.68
CA GLY A 515 4.54 38.29 29.82
C GLY A 515 5.18 38.30 31.22
N SER A 516 6.29 39.01 31.35
CA SER A 516 6.93 39.30 32.64
C SER A 516 6.47 40.65 33.18
N PRO A 517 6.18 40.77 34.49
CA PRO A 517 5.74 42.04 35.04
C PRO A 517 6.89 43.04 35.04
N ASP A 518 6.66 44.24 34.50
CA ASP A 518 7.59 45.35 34.60
C ASP A 518 7.72 45.77 36.07
N LEU A 519 8.89 45.49 36.66
CA LEU A 519 9.15 45.67 38.09
C LEU A 519 9.00 47.13 38.53
N GLU A 520 9.33 48.10 37.68
CA GLU A 520 9.20 49.52 38.01
C GLU A 520 7.73 49.95 38.06
N LYS A 521 6.92 49.45 37.11
CA LYS A 521 5.46 49.67 37.11
C LYS A 521 4.78 48.95 38.26
N LEU A 522 5.21 47.72 38.56
CA LEU A 522 4.67 46.93 39.65
C LEU A 522 4.93 47.62 41.01
N LEU A 523 6.15 48.11 41.25
CA LEU A 523 6.47 48.87 42.45
C LEU A 523 5.64 50.15 42.57
N ASN A 524 5.42 50.88 41.47
CA ASN A 524 4.58 52.08 41.46
C ASN A 524 3.11 51.77 41.75
N ILE A 525 2.59 50.62 41.29
CA ILE A 525 1.21 50.21 41.57
C ILE A 525 1.07 49.73 43.01
N LEU A 526 2.05 48.98 43.53
CA LEU A 526 2.08 48.53 44.91
C LEU A 526 2.14 49.73 45.88
N SER A 527 3.00 50.72 45.61
CA SER A 527 3.10 51.93 46.44
C SER A 527 1.80 52.75 46.44
N ASN A 528 1.13 52.88 45.29
CA ASN A 528 -0.20 53.52 45.20
C ASN A 528 -1.30 52.78 45.98
N ILE A 529 -1.15 51.48 46.22
CA ILE A 529 -2.09 50.66 47.01
C ILE A 529 -1.68 50.64 48.51
N GLY A 530 -0.59 51.32 48.88
CA GLY A 530 -0.07 51.39 50.24
C GLY A 530 0.79 50.19 50.65
N ILE A 531 1.39 49.49 49.68
CA ILE A 531 2.27 48.34 49.87
C ILE A 531 3.70 48.77 49.48
N ASN A 532 4.59 48.87 50.47
CA ASN A 532 5.97 49.29 50.24
C ASN A 532 6.88 48.07 50.13
N GLY A 533 7.66 48.00 49.04
CA GLY A 533 8.61 46.91 48.81
C GLY A 533 9.89 47.35 48.09
N SER A 534 10.92 46.52 48.21
CA SER A 534 12.22 46.71 47.56
C SER A 534 12.55 45.54 46.65
N VAL A 535 13.15 45.81 45.49
CA VAL A 535 13.59 44.78 44.55
C VAL A 535 15.00 44.33 44.90
N GLU A 536 15.20 43.03 44.99
CA GLU A 536 16.50 42.37 45.06
C GLU A 536 16.70 41.58 43.75
N GLN A 537 17.75 41.94 43.01
CA GLN A 537 18.17 41.19 41.81
C GLN A 537 19.21 40.15 42.23
N CYS A 538 18.86 38.87 42.19
CA CYS A 538 19.84 37.81 42.37
C CYS A 538 20.69 37.65 41.09
N MET A 539 21.95 38.09 41.15
CA MET A 539 22.96 37.82 40.12
C MET A 539 23.51 36.39 40.32
N GLY A 540 22.85 35.39 39.74
CA GLY A 540 23.38 34.03 39.62
C GLY A 540 24.36 33.92 38.43
N ASN A 541 25.52 33.30 38.63
CA ASN A 541 26.62 33.16 37.65
C ASN A 541 26.38 32.14 36.52
N VAL A 542 25.14 31.83 36.16
CA VAL A 542 24.82 30.92 35.04
C VAL A 542 23.60 31.49 34.31
N GLU A 543 23.61 31.50 32.97
CA GLU A 543 22.58 32.08 32.08
C GLU A 543 21.20 31.39 32.13
N SER A 544 20.82 30.81 33.26
CA SER A 544 19.52 30.19 33.48
C SER A 544 18.90 30.76 34.74
N GLU A 545 17.87 31.58 34.53
CA GLU A 545 16.94 32.15 35.52
C GLU A 545 17.48 33.32 36.37
N LYS A 546 17.41 34.53 35.80
CA LYS A 546 17.39 35.77 36.59
C LYS A 546 16.07 35.84 37.38
N ALA A 547 16.00 35.17 38.52
CA ALA A 547 14.88 35.34 39.44
C ALA A 547 15.02 36.71 40.14
N CYS A 548 14.04 37.59 39.95
CA CYS A 548 13.94 38.85 40.68
C CYS A 548 13.02 38.67 41.87
N ILE A 549 13.45 39.08 43.05
CA ILE A 549 12.65 38.96 44.28
C ILE A 549 12.21 40.35 44.71
N VAL A 550 10.91 40.55 44.91
CA VAL A 550 10.36 41.77 45.51
C VAL A 550 10.01 41.47 46.96
N HIS A 551 10.71 42.11 47.89
CA HIS A 551 10.43 42.05 49.32
C HIS A 551 9.44 43.13 49.69
N VAL A 552 8.26 42.75 50.17
CA VAL A 552 7.25 43.66 50.71
C VAL A 552 7.49 43.81 52.21
N HIS A 553 7.73 45.04 52.66
CA HIS A 553 8.04 45.37 54.06
C HIS A 553 6.81 45.82 54.85
N GLU A 554 5.85 46.49 54.21
CA GLU A 554 4.62 47.00 54.83
C GLU A 554 3.40 46.69 53.92
N PRO A 555 2.20 46.35 54.43
CA PRO A 555 1.78 46.32 55.85
C PRO A 555 2.08 45.01 56.61
N LYS A 556 2.42 43.92 55.89
CA LYS A 556 2.96 42.66 56.46
C LYS A 556 4.01 42.12 55.49
N LYS A 557 4.95 41.32 56.00
CA LYS A 557 5.98 40.70 55.16
C LYS A 557 5.35 39.80 54.09
N ALA A 558 5.67 40.07 52.84
CA ALA A 558 5.35 39.22 51.71
C ALA A 558 6.53 39.20 50.73
N LEU A 559 6.62 38.16 49.91
CA LEU A 559 7.71 37.94 48.98
C LEU A 559 7.12 37.57 47.62
N ILE A 560 7.55 38.27 46.58
CA ILE A 560 7.15 38.02 45.19
C ILE A 560 8.39 37.55 44.43
N GLU A 561 8.41 36.28 44.04
CA GLU A 561 9.48 35.72 43.20
C GLU A 561 9.03 35.79 41.75
N VAL A 562 9.78 36.50 40.91
CA VAL A 562 9.52 36.65 39.48
C VAL A 562 10.61 35.90 38.71
N GLY A 563 10.28 34.70 38.23
CA GLY A 563 11.14 33.87 37.38
C GLY A 563 10.38 33.40 36.13
N THR A 564 10.48 32.11 35.79
CA THR A 564 9.62 31.47 34.77
C THR A 564 8.14 31.39 35.20
N SER A 565 7.89 31.52 36.51
CA SER A 565 6.57 31.73 37.09
C SER A 565 6.65 32.82 38.17
N THR A 566 5.53 33.45 38.50
CA THR A 566 5.44 34.45 39.56
C THR A 566 4.81 33.82 40.81
N ILE A 567 5.56 33.72 41.90
CA ILE A 567 5.11 33.13 43.16
C ILE A 567 4.89 34.24 44.19
N ILE A 568 3.68 34.30 44.78
CA ILE A 568 3.33 35.26 45.84
C ILE A 568 3.29 34.50 47.17
N SER A 569 4.23 34.80 48.07
CA SER A 569 4.26 34.27 49.42
C SER A 569 3.89 35.37 50.41
N ALA A 570 2.67 35.33 50.97
CA ALA A 570 2.21 36.32 51.95
C ALA A 570 1.61 35.63 53.18
N GLY A 571 1.78 36.22 54.36
CA GLY A 571 1.21 35.70 55.61
C GLY A 571 -0.29 35.97 55.80
N ASP A 572 -0.97 36.60 54.83
CA ASP A 572 -2.38 36.97 54.88
C ASP A 572 -3.00 36.87 53.47
N GLU A 573 -4.13 36.19 53.36
CA GLU A 573 -4.86 35.98 52.09
C GLU A 573 -5.35 37.29 51.48
N ASN A 574 -5.70 38.29 52.31
CA ASN A 574 -6.09 39.61 51.84
C ASN A 574 -4.90 40.38 51.22
N LEU A 575 -3.69 40.18 51.75
CA LEU A 575 -2.48 40.79 51.20
C LEU A 575 -2.08 40.10 49.89
N ALA A 576 -2.14 38.76 49.85
CA ALA A 576 -1.91 37.99 48.63
C ALA A 576 -2.85 38.41 47.49
N SER A 577 -4.13 38.61 47.81
CA SER A 577 -5.15 39.03 46.83
C SER A 577 -4.87 40.43 46.27
N LYS A 578 -4.47 41.39 47.11
CA LYS A 578 -4.10 42.74 46.66
C LYS A 578 -2.83 42.77 45.82
N ILE A 579 -1.84 41.94 46.16
CA ILE A 579 -0.62 41.77 45.37
C ILE A 579 -0.95 41.13 44.02
N PHE A 580 -1.83 40.14 44.00
CA PHE A 580 -2.33 39.53 42.78
C PHE A 580 -3.04 40.54 41.86
N GLU A 581 -3.94 41.37 42.40
CA GLU A 581 -4.59 42.46 41.64
C GLU A 581 -3.59 43.49 41.08
N ALA A 582 -2.50 43.77 41.80
CA ALA A 582 -1.45 44.66 41.32
C ALA A 582 -0.67 44.04 40.15
N ILE A 583 -0.39 42.74 40.22
CA ILE A 583 0.27 41.98 39.14
C ILE A 583 -0.66 41.86 37.92
N ASP A 584 -1.95 41.62 38.12
CA ASP A 584 -2.98 41.59 37.06
C ASP A 584 -3.05 42.91 36.28
N LYS A 585 -2.84 44.06 36.95
CA LYS A 585 -2.78 45.37 36.27
C LYS A 585 -1.50 45.59 35.45
N VAL A 586 -0.44 44.84 35.72
CA VAL A 586 0.87 44.98 35.06
C VAL A 586 0.99 44.01 33.88
N LEU A 587 0.40 42.81 34.02
CA LEU A 587 0.41 41.77 33.00
C LEU A 587 -0.78 41.90 32.05
N GLU A 588 -0.58 41.55 30.79
CA GLU A 588 -1.68 41.47 29.82
C GLU A 588 -2.41 40.11 30.01
N GLY A 589 -3.69 40.15 30.41
CA GLY A 589 -4.51 38.95 30.62
C GLY A 589 -5.23 38.43 29.36
N ILE A 590 -5.20 37.11 29.17
CA ILE A 590 -5.86 36.32 28.10
C ILE A 590 -7.08 35.54 28.63
#